data_AF-A0A3B9F1F4-F1
#
_entry.id   AF-A0A3B9F1F4-F1
#
_cell.length_a   1.000
_cell.length_b   1.000
_cell.length_c   1.000
_cell.angle_alpha   90.00
_cell.angle_beta   90.00
_cell.angle_gamma   90.00
#
_symmetry.space_group_name_H-M   'P 1'
#
loop_
_entity.id
_entity.type
_entity.pdbx_description
1 polymer ?
#
loop_
_entity_poly.entity_id
_entity_poly.type
_entity_poly.pdbx_seq_one_letter_code
_entity_poly.pdbx_strand_id
1 'polypeptide(L)'
;MQAQILNRYLLVFWCVIFWGGAHKALAQKTAFIENKGQWVEDFDYKLPVGYGGVFLKSSSVTVNLVRPVSDKSKQSGHAHQPMYSGSESYAYRMTFLGANTEIKANAGLERSEYLNFILGNDPERWKGKVHLFEQVRYKSLYPNIDVLYYFSTDQNLKYDMILKPGAEPDRIKLYYEGQQQLKLVYGNLMVQTSLEDVMESAPYAY
;
A
#
# COMPACT_ATOMS: atom_id res chain seq x y z
N MET A 1 -5.00 49.88 25.19
CA MET A 1 -5.53 49.76 23.82
C MET A 1 -4.55 48.89 23.03
N GLN A 2 -4.87 47.61 22.91
CA GLN A 2 -4.07 46.59 22.22
C GLN A 2 -4.24 46.72 20.69
N ALA A 3 -3.18 46.44 19.94
CA ALA A 3 -3.31 45.87 18.59
C ALA A 3 -2.03 45.08 18.27
N GLN A 4 -2.12 43.77 18.45
CA GLN A 4 -1.14 42.79 17.99
C GLN A 4 -1.26 42.65 16.47
N ILE A 5 -0.14 42.76 15.75
CA ILE A 5 -0.05 42.34 14.35
C ILE A 5 0.25 40.84 14.37
N LEU A 6 -0.80 40.04 14.18
CA LEU A 6 -0.70 38.58 14.05
C LEU A 6 -0.37 38.26 12.58
N ASN A 7 0.87 37.83 12.34
CA ASN A 7 1.34 37.32 11.06
C ASN A 7 0.67 35.96 10.82
N ARG A 8 -0.29 35.90 9.88
CA ARG A 8 -1.09 34.71 9.60
C ARG A 8 -0.37 33.85 8.56
N TYR A 9 0.39 32.86 9.02
CA TYR A 9 0.93 31.80 8.17
C TYR A 9 -0.23 31.01 7.55
N LEU A 10 -0.35 31.05 6.23
CA LEU A 10 -1.29 30.23 5.48
C LEU A 10 -0.65 28.84 5.31
N LEU A 11 -0.84 27.96 6.30
CA LEU A 11 -0.57 26.53 6.16
C LEU A 11 -1.63 25.94 5.21
N VAL A 12 -1.27 25.75 3.95
CA VAL A 12 -2.09 24.98 3.02
C VAL A 12 -1.87 23.50 3.33
N PHE A 13 -2.72 22.95 4.20
CA PHE A 13 -2.84 21.52 4.44
C PHE A 13 -3.39 20.86 3.17
N TRP A 14 -2.57 20.05 2.50
CA TRP A 14 -3.07 19.09 1.50
C TRP A 14 -3.71 17.92 2.25
N CYS A 15 -5.04 17.95 2.31
CA CYS A 15 -5.88 16.92 2.89
C CYS A 15 -6.16 15.85 1.83
N VAL A 16 -5.69 14.61 2.05
CA VAL A 16 -6.18 13.45 1.31
C VAL A 16 -7.31 12.84 2.15
N ILE A 17 -8.55 13.06 1.72
CA ILE A 17 -9.71 12.38 2.29
C ILE A 17 -9.90 11.07 1.52
N PHE A 18 -9.55 9.95 2.14
CA PHE A 18 -10.14 8.67 1.76
C PHE A 18 -11.55 8.61 2.37
N TRP A 19 -12.59 8.80 1.56
CA TRP A 19 -13.95 8.52 1.99
C TRP A 19 -14.30 7.06 1.68
N GLY A 20 -13.79 6.16 2.52
CA GLY A 20 -14.24 4.79 2.64
C GLY A 20 -15.05 4.62 3.93
N GLY A 21 -16.28 4.13 3.83
CA GLY A 21 -17.15 3.88 4.99
C GLY A 21 -16.43 3.05 6.05
N ALA A 22 -16.45 3.54 7.29
CA ALA A 22 -15.82 2.90 8.44
C ALA A 22 -16.51 1.56 8.75
N HIS A 23 -15.94 0.47 8.27
CA HIS A 23 -16.07 -0.82 8.94
C HIS A 23 -14.88 -0.94 9.88
N LYS A 24 -15.16 -1.00 11.19
CA LYS A 24 -14.18 -1.40 12.21
C LYS A 24 -13.79 -2.86 11.96
N ALA A 25 -12.94 -3.11 10.97
CA ALA A 25 -12.02 -4.23 11.02
C ALA A 25 -11.13 -3.98 12.24
N LEU A 26 -10.83 -5.04 13.01
CA LEU A 26 -9.88 -4.99 14.13
C LEU A 26 -8.71 -4.08 13.75
N ALA A 27 -8.46 -3.05 14.55
CA ALA A 27 -7.39 -2.08 14.34
C ALA A 27 -6.04 -2.77 14.48
N GLN A 28 -5.67 -3.59 13.49
CA GLN A 28 -4.34 -4.08 13.34
C GLN A 28 -3.52 -2.88 12.85
N LYS A 29 -2.66 -2.36 13.74
CA LYS A 29 -1.73 -1.29 13.43
C LYS A 29 -1.05 -1.62 12.10
N THR A 30 -1.24 -0.77 11.09
CA THR A 30 -0.75 -0.96 9.72
C THR A 30 0.72 -1.41 9.73
N ALA A 31 1.01 -2.57 9.12
CA ALA A 31 2.36 -3.13 9.03
C ALA A 31 2.52 -3.97 7.75
N PHE A 32 3.76 -4.08 7.30
CA PHE A 32 4.15 -5.04 6.28
C PHE A 32 4.32 -6.43 6.90
N ILE A 33 3.66 -7.41 6.31
CA ILE A 33 3.72 -8.82 6.69
C ILE A 33 4.64 -9.52 5.69
N GLU A 34 5.75 -10.08 6.17
CA GLU A 34 6.66 -10.86 5.33
C GLU A 34 5.97 -12.11 4.77
N ASN A 35 6.20 -12.41 3.49
CA ASN A 35 5.86 -13.70 2.92
C ASN A 35 6.94 -14.74 3.23
N LYS A 36 6.75 -15.53 4.28
CA LYS A 36 7.61 -16.66 4.66
C LYS A 36 7.18 -17.97 3.99
N GLY A 37 6.34 -17.89 2.96
CA GLY A 37 5.75 -19.03 2.26
C GLY A 37 4.38 -19.47 2.79
N GLN A 38 3.71 -18.67 3.63
CA GLN A 38 2.31 -18.91 3.99
C GLN A 38 1.36 -18.64 2.81
N TRP A 39 1.76 -17.75 1.90
CA TRP A 39 1.09 -17.45 0.64
C TRP A 39 1.88 -18.04 -0.52
N VAL A 40 1.16 -18.54 -1.54
CA VAL A 40 1.77 -19.21 -2.69
C VAL A 40 2.18 -18.21 -3.77
N GLU A 41 1.59 -17.03 -3.73
CA GLU A 41 1.82 -15.97 -4.69
C GLU A 41 3.20 -15.35 -4.50
N ASP A 42 3.77 -14.91 -5.62
CA ASP A 42 5.15 -14.43 -5.69
C ASP A 42 5.26 -12.95 -5.30
N PHE A 43 5.38 -12.69 -4.00
CA PHE A 43 5.65 -11.38 -3.41
C PHE A 43 6.46 -11.53 -2.12
N ASP A 44 7.17 -10.47 -1.73
CA ASP A 44 8.03 -10.47 -0.55
C ASP A 44 7.28 -9.98 0.70
N TYR A 45 6.44 -8.95 0.56
CA TYR A 45 5.64 -8.40 1.67
C TYR A 45 4.22 -8.08 1.26
N LYS A 46 3.27 -8.28 2.18
CA LYS A 46 1.88 -7.84 2.07
C LYS A 46 1.58 -6.75 3.08
N LEU A 47 0.96 -5.67 2.63
CA LEU A 47 0.32 -4.66 3.44
C LEU A 47 -1.20 -4.80 3.29
N PRO A 48 -1.93 -5.22 4.34
CA PRO A 48 -3.39 -5.22 4.32
C PRO A 48 -3.95 -3.78 4.22
N VAL A 49 -4.85 -3.54 3.27
CA VAL A 49 -5.54 -2.24 3.11
C VAL A 49 -7.02 -2.51 2.82
N GLY A 50 -7.91 -2.12 3.74
CA GLY A 50 -9.32 -2.46 3.66
C GLY A 50 -9.55 -3.97 3.56
N TYR A 51 -10.35 -4.41 2.59
CA TYR A 51 -10.54 -5.84 2.25
C TYR A 51 -9.50 -6.37 1.26
N GLY A 52 -8.66 -5.49 0.71
CA GLY A 52 -7.65 -5.82 -0.29
C GLY A 52 -6.24 -5.85 0.30
N GLY A 53 -5.27 -5.43 -0.50
CA GLY A 53 -3.90 -5.29 -0.04
C GLY A 53 -2.94 -4.79 -1.10
N VAL A 54 -1.80 -4.29 -0.62
CA VAL A 54 -0.64 -3.93 -1.41
C VAL A 54 0.41 -5.01 -1.24
N PHE A 55 1.00 -5.47 -2.33
CA PHE A 55 1.99 -6.55 -2.37
C PHE A 55 3.28 -6.01 -2.96
N LEU A 56 4.36 -6.10 -2.20
CA LEU A 56 5.68 -5.62 -2.59
C LEU A 56 6.53 -6.78 -3.09
N LYS A 57 7.21 -6.53 -4.19
CA LYS A 57 8.26 -7.36 -4.80
C LYS A 57 9.41 -6.42 -5.15
N SER A 58 10.63 -6.93 -5.22
CA SER A 58 11.83 -6.16 -5.62
C SER A 58 11.60 -5.13 -6.73
N SER A 59 10.98 -5.51 -7.85
CA SER A 59 10.77 -4.62 -9.01
C SER A 59 9.32 -4.20 -9.24
N SER A 60 8.37 -4.55 -8.35
CA SER A 60 6.96 -4.20 -8.58
C SER A 60 6.14 -4.04 -7.30
N VAL A 61 5.08 -3.26 -7.42
CA VAL A 61 4.02 -3.10 -6.42
C VAL A 61 2.71 -3.51 -7.06
N THR A 62 2.04 -4.50 -6.49
CA THR A 62 0.69 -4.89 -6.92
C THR A 62 -0.32 -4.37 -5.91
N VAL A 63 -1.36 -3.70 -6.39
CA VAL A 63 -2.47 -3.23 -5.57
C VAL A 63 -3.69 -4.04 -5.93
N ASN A 64 -4.27 -4.74 -4.96
CA ASN A 64 -5.54 -5.44 -5.10
C ASN A 64 -6.60 -4.72 -4.27
N LEU A 65 -7.63 -4.25 -4.94
CA LEU A 65 -8.79 -3.60 -4.36
C LEU A 65 -9.92 -4.62 -4.27
N VAL A 66 -10.55 -4.71 -3.11
CA VAL A 66 -11.66 -5.64 -2.89
C VAL A 66 -12.83 -4.88 -2.29
N ARG A 67 -13.98 -4.97 -2.93
CA ARG A 67 -15.23 -4.39 -2.45
C ARG A 67 -16.21 -5.51 -2.15
N PRO A 68 -16.63 -5.70 -0.88
CA PRO A 68 -17.65 -6.66 -0.56
C PRO A 68 -18.99 -6.19 -1.13
N VAL A 69 -19.73 -7.08 -1.78
CA VAL A 69 -21.04 -6.79 -2.34
C VAL A 69 -22.08 -7.09 -1.27
N SER A 70 -22.79 -6.05 -0.83
CA SER A 70 -23.92 -6.21 0.11
C SER A 70 -25.18 -6.57 -0.66
N ASP A 71 -25.84 -7.66 -0.26
CA ASP A 71 -27.14 -8.02 -0.80
C ASP A 71 -28.23 -7.20 -0.11
N LYS A 72 -28.57 -6.05 -0.70
CA LYS A 72 -29.62 -5.16 -0.19
C LYS A 72 -31.02 -5.81 -0.19
N SER A 73 -31.22 -6.93 -0.89
CA SER A 73 -32.52 -7.61 -0.97
C SER A 73 -32.87 -8.44 0.28
N LYS A 74 -31.89 -8.69 1.16
CA LYS A 74 -32.06 -9.49 2.39
C LYS A 74 -32.10 -8.65 3.68
N GLN A 75 -32.39 -7.36 3.58
CA GLN A 75 -32.72 -6.51 4.75
C GLN A 75 -34.19 -6.70 5.16
N SER A 76 -34.59 -7.93 5.50
CA SER A 76 -35.90 -8.20 6.09
C SER A 76 -35.81 -8.19 7.62
N GLY A 77 -36.24 -7.09 8.25
CA GLY A 77 -36.88 -7.00 9.57
C GLY A 77 -36.18 -7.51 10.85
N HIS A 78 -35.10 -8.28 10.76
CA HIS A 78 -34.38 -8.82 11.91
C HIS A 78 -32.90 -8.48 11.80
N ALA A 79 -32.35 -8.00 12.92
CA ALA A 79 -30.98 -7.51 13.04
C ALA A 79 -29.93 -8.64 12.91
N HIS A 80 -29.80 -9.19 11.71
CA HIS A 80 -28.65 -9.99 11.33
C HIS A 80 -27.61 -9.10 10.65
N GLN A 81 -26.33 -9.32 10.96
CA GLN A 81 -25.21 -8.63 10.32
C GLN A 81 -25.36 -8.69 8.80
N PRO A 82 -24.97 -7.64 8.06
CA PRO A 82 -25.09 -7.62 6.61
C PRO A 82 -24.42 -8.87 6.02
N MET A 83 -25.23 -9.71 5.40
CA MET A 83 -24.76 -10.94 4.76
C MET A 83 -24.19 -10.53 3.39
N TYR A 84 -22.86 -10.53 3.26
CA TYR A 84 -22.20 -10.29 1.99
C TYR A 84 -22.39 -11.51 1.07
N SER A 85 -22.90 -11.28 -0.15
CA SER A 85 -23.19 -12.36 -1.11
C SER A 85 -22.03 -12.65 -2.07
N GLY A 86 -20.97 -11.86 -1.99
CA GLY A 86 -19.76 -11.99 -2.80
C GLY A 86 -18.85 -10.78 -2.60
N SER A 87 -17.80 -10.73 -3.40
CA SER A 87 -16.87 -9.61 -3.46
C SER A 87 -16.47 -9.35 -4.90
N GLU A 88 -16.35 -8.09 -5.27
CA GLU A 88 -15.66 -7.69 -6.48
C GLU A 88 -14.19 -7.41 -6.15
N SER A 89 -13.28 -7.86 -7.00
CA SER A 89 -11.85 -7.56 -6.88
C SER A 89 -11.31 -6.97 -8.17
N TYR A 90 -10.39 -6.02 -8.03
CA TYR A 90 -9.67 -5.44 -9.16
C TYR A 90 -8.22 -5.18 -8.76
N ALA A 91 -7.29 -5.58 -9.61
CA ALA A 91 -5.87 -5.40 -9.34
C ALA A 91 -5.17 -4.67 -10.48
N TYR A 92 -4.20 -3.83 -10.11
CA TYR A 92 -3.22 -3.27 -11.04
C TYR A 92 -1.82 -3.47 -10.47
N ARG A 93 -0.81 -3.44 -11.34
CA ARG A 93 0.60 -3.54 -10.97
C ARG A 93 1.37 -2.33 -11.49
N MET A 94 2.16 -1.74 -10.61
CA MET A 94 3.23 -0.80 -10.96
C MET A 94 4.56 -1.56 -11.00
N THR A 95 5.31 -1.43 -12.08
CA THR A 95 6.62 -2.06 -12.29
C THR A 95 7.69 -1.01 -12.51
N PHE A 96 8.81 -1.16 -11.81
CA PHE A 96 10.04 -0.37 -12.03
C PHE A 96 10.80 -0.96 -13.22
N LEU A 97 10.72 -0.32 -14.38
CA LEU A 97 11.34 -0.82 -15.62
C LEU A 97 12.86 -0.76 -15.54
N GLY A 98 13.52 -1.90 -15.78
CA GLY A 98 14.98 -2.01 -15.71
C GLY A 98 15.54 -2.08 -14.29
N ALA A 99 14.68 -2.27 -13.28
CA ALA A 99 15.11 -2.51 -11.92
C ALA A 99 15.79 -3.87 -11.76
N ASN A 100 16.68 -3.97 -10.78
CA ASN A 100 17.28 -5.23 -10.38
C ASN A 100 16.23 -6.13 -9.71
N THR A 101 15.97 -7.30 -10.30
CA THR A 101 14.95 -8.24 -9.82
C THR A 101 15.48 -9.23 -8.78
N GLU A 102 16.79 -9.40 -8.67
CA GLU A 102 17.43 -10.38 -7.78
C GLU A 102 17.78 -9.81 -6.39
N ILE A 103 17.36 -8.59 -6.09
CA ILE A 103 17.58 -7.98 -4.78
C ILE A 103 16.61 -8.57 -3.74
N LYS A 104 17.16 -8.91 -2.58
CA LYS A 104 16.34 -9.21 -1.41
C LYS A 104 16.01 -7.93 -0.66
N ALA A 105 14.78 -7.82 -0.20
CA ALA A 105 14.40 -6.75 0.70
C ALA A 105 15.27 -6.78 1.96
N ASN A 106 15.63 -5.58 2.44
CA ASN A 106 16.06 -5.37 3.81
C ASN A 106 14.88 -4.70 4.52
N ALA A 107 14.00 -5.51 5.12
CA ALA A 107 12.97 -4.95 5.97
C ALA A 107 13.62 -4.38 7.23
N GLY A 108 13.26 -3.14 7.55
CA GLY A 108 13.75 -2.43 8.72
C GLY A 108 12.62 -2.21 9.72
N LEU A 109 12.97 -1.89 10.96
CA LEU A 109 12.01 -1.64 12.03
C LEU A 109 11.04 -2.83 12.20
N GLU A 110 11.62 -4.00 12.50
CA GLU A 110 10.85 -5.16 12.91
C GLU A 110 10.10 -4.87 14.21
N ARG A 111 8.84 -5.25 14.25
CA ARG A 111 8.00 -5.16 15.44
C ARG A 111 8.23 -6.36 16.34
N SER A 112 8.00 -6.17 17.65
CA SER A 112 8.07 -7.28 18.61
C SER A 112 6.90 -8.25 18.45
N GLU A 113 5.78 -7.78 17.90
CA GLU A 113 4.64 -8.61 17.55
C GLU A 113 4.89 -9.44 16.30
N TYR A 114 4.32 -10.64 16.30
CA TYR A 114 4.34 -11.56 15.17
C TYR A 114 2.97 -12.20 14.98
N LEU A 115 2.77 -12.78 13.79
CA LEU A 115 1.57 -13.51 13.44
C LEU A 115 1.87 -14.99 13.25
N ASN A 116 0.86 -15.82 13.51
CA ASN A 116 0.88 -17.23 13.14
C ASN A 116 -0.22 -17.45 12.09
N PHE A 117 0.15 -18.10 11.00
CA PHE A 117 -0.73 -18.39 9.88
C PHE A 117 -1.00 -19.89 9.82
N ILE A 118 -2.28 -20.26 9.90
CA ILE A 118 -2.80 -21.61 9.66
C ILE A 118 -3.78 -21.49 8.50
N LEU A 119 -3.26 -21.54 7.28
CA LEU A 119 -4.05 -21.27 6.06
C LEU A 119 -4.40 -22.58 5.35
N GLY A 120 -5.68 -22.90 5.30
CA GLY A 120 -6.18 -24.11 4.63
C GLY A 120 -5.67 -25.41 5.28
N ASN A 121 -5.69 -26.48 4.50
CA ASN A 121 -5.38 -27.84 4.96
C ASN A 121 -3.94 -28.30 4.65
N ASP A 122 -3.07 -27.39 4.26
CA ASP A 122 -1.68 -27.68 3.91
C ASP A 122 -0.73 -27.22 5.03
N PRO A 123 -0.15 -28.16 5.82
CA PRO A 123 0.75 -27.82 6.91
C PRO A 123 2.04 -27.15 6.46
N GLU A 124 2.49 -27.32 5.20
CA GLU A 124 3.68 -26.62 4.72
C GLU A 124 3.48 -25.10 4.66
N ARG A 125 2.22 -24.68 4.49
CA ARG A 125 1.80 -23.27 4.49
C ARG A 125 1.49 -22.73 5.87
N TRP A 126 1.54 -23.57 6.90
CA TRP A 126 1.39 -23.13 8.28
C TRP A 126 2.69 -22.53 8.77
N LYS A 127 2.72 -21.20 8.95
CA LYS A 127 3.92 -20.47 9.34
C LYS A 127 3.69 -19.78 10.68
N GLY A 128 4.49 -20.15 11.68
CA GLY A 128 4.58 -19.44 12.94
C GLY A 128 5.62 -18.32 12.89
N LYS A 129 5.49 -17.36 13.81
CA LYS A 129 6.45 -16.23 13.96
C LYS A 129 6.72 -15.53 12.62
N VAL A 130 5.65 -15.16 11.93
CA VAL A 130 5.72 -14.26 10.77
C VAL A 130 5.83 -12.84 11.30
N HIS A 131 6.96 -12.20 11.02
CA HIS A 131 7.28 -10.89 11.57
C HIS A 131 6.55 -9.77 10.85
N LEU A 132 6.34 -8.69 11.58
CA LEU A 132 5.71 -7.46 11.10
C LEU A 132 6.76 -6.36 11.02
N PHE A 133 6.71 -5.55 9.97
CA PHE A 133 7.69 -4.50 9.73
C PHE A 133 7.00 -3.16 9.54
N GLU A 134 7.65 -2.09 10.04
CA GLU A 134 7.17 -0.72 9.84
C GLU A 134 7.67 -0.10 8.54
N GLN A 135 8.74 -0.65 7.97
CA GLN A 135 9.27 -0.24 6.67
C GLN A 135 9.91 -1.40 5.90
N VAL A 136 9.91 -1.29 4.57
CA VAL A 136 10.56 -2.23 3.67
C VAL A 136 11.48 -1.47 2.74
N ARG A 137 12.78 -1.81 2.72
CA ARG A 137 13.75 -1.18 1.83
C ARG A 137 14.29 -2.19 0.82
N TYR A 138 14.25 -1.85 -0.45
CA TYR A 138 14.97 -2.57 -1.49
C TYR A 138 16.20 -1.74 -1.87
N LYS A 139 17.38 -2.26 -1.55
CA LYS A 139 18.65 -1.59 -1.84
C LYS A 139 19.08 -1.88 -3.27
N SER A 140 19.63 -0.89 -3.94
CA SER A 140 20.13 -0.99 -5.30
C SER A 140 19.05 -1.48 -6.29
N LEU A 141 17.84 -0.94 -6.16
CA LEU A 141 16.76 -1.12 -7.14
C LEU A 141 17.25 -0.73 -8.53
N TYR A 142 17.99 0.39 -8.60
CA TYR A 142 18.88 0.73 -9.70
C TYR A 142 20.28 1.01 -9.14
N PRO A 143 21.34 1.12 -9.98
CA PRO A 143 22.63 1.57 -9.50
C PRO A 143 22.52 2.90 -8.73
N ASN A 144 22.99 2.90 -7.49
CA ASN A 144 22.94 4.04 -6.56
C ASN A 144 21.52 4.51 -6.17
N ILE A 145 20.47 3.75 -6.44
CA ILE A 145 19.09 4.12 -6.09
C ILE A 145 18.45 2.99 -5.28
N ASP A 146 18.00 3.32 -4.07
CA ASP A 146 17.17 2.42 -3.26
C ASP A 146 15.70 2.87 -3.31
N VAL A 147 14.77 1.97 -3.01
CA VAL A 147 13.38 2.33 -2.70
C VAL A 147 13.07 1.97 -1.25
N LEU A 148 12.39 2.87 -0.53
CA LEU A 148 11.96 2.69 0.86
C LEU A 148 10.45 2.87 0.95
N TYR A 149 9.74 1.84 1.40
CA TYR A 149 8.31 1.87 1.71
C TYR A 149 8.10 2.05 3.21
N TYR A 150 7.22 2.96 3.60
CA TYR A 150 6.93 3.27 5.00
C TYR A 150 5.53 3.90 5.16
N PHE A 151 5.14 4.19 6.40
CA PHE A 151 3.87 4.85 6.70
C PHE A 151 4.09 6.31 7.09
N SER A 152 3.27 7.21 6.56
CA SER A 152 3.22 8.60 7.04
C SER A 152 2.64 8.67 8.45
N THR A 153 2.70 9.85 9.08
CA THR A 153 2.05 10.12 10.37
C THR A 153 0.55 9.80 10.37
N ASP A 154 -0.11 9.99 9.23
CA ASP A 154 -1.53 9.69 9.02
C ASP A 154 -1.77 8.23 8.60
N GLN A 155 -0.76 7.36 8.72
CA GLN A 155 -0.81 5.93 8.40
C GLN A 155 -1.07 5.60 6.92
N ASN A 156 -0.82 6.56 6.03
CA ASN A 156 -0.86 6.34 4.58
C ASN A 156 0.45 5.70 4.12
N LEU A 157 0.37 4.75 3.19
CA LEU A 157 1.55 4.18 2.52
C LEU A 157 2.27 5.28 1.74
N LYS A 158 3.58 5.39 1.94
CA LYS A 158 4.49 6.21 1.15
C LYS A 158 5.66 5.38 0.65
N TYR A 159 6.30 5.85 -0.42
CA TYR A 159 7.60 5.37 -0.81
C TYR A 159 8.51 6.51 -1.23
N ASP A 160 9.80 6.36 -0.92
CA ASP A 160 10.84 7.31 -1.30
C ASP A 160 11.87 6.60 -2.19
N MET A 161 12.32 7.29 -3.24
CA MET A 161 13.47 6.89 -4.06
C MET A 161 14.71 7.56 -3.48
N ILE A 162 15.60 6.78 -2.86
CA ILE A 162 16.80 7.31 -2.19
C ILE A 162 17.96 7.28 -3.18
N LEU A 163 18.29 8.44 -3.73
CA LEU A 163 19.39 8.63 -4.68
C LEU A 163 20.69 8.87 -3.91
N LYS A 164 21.67 7.98 -4.08
CA LYS A 164 23.03 8.12 -3.56
C LYS A 164 23.89 8.91 -4.56
N PRO A 165 25.07 9.44 -4.16
CA PRO A 165 25.99 10.08 -5.10
C PRO A 165 26.25 9.22 -6.35
N GLY A 166 26.14 9.83 -7.53
CA GLY A 166 26.28 9.14 -8.82
C GLY A 166 25.04 8.33 -9.24
N ALA A 167 23.88 8.55 -8.62
CA ALA A 167 22.60 8.05 -9.12
C ALA A 167 22.18 8.80 -10.40
N GLU A 168 21.52 8.07 -11.31
CA GLU A 168 20.94 8.62 -12.54
C GLU A 168 19.40 8.59 -12.43
N PRO A 169 18.75 9.74 -12.13
CA PRO A 169 17.29 9.78 -11.91
C PRO A 169 16.47 9.30 -13.11
N ASP A 170 16.95 9.53 -14.33
CA ASP A 170 16.26 9.17 -15.59
C ASP A 170 16.08 7.66 -15.80
N ARG A 171 16.75 6.83 -14.99
CA ARG A 171 16.53 5.38 -14.95
C ARG A 171 15.20 5.01 -14.31
N ILE A 172 14.65 5.87 -13.45
CA ILE A 172 13.40 5.61 -12.75
C ILE A 172 12.25 5.71 -13.75
N LYS A 173 11.79 4.56 -14.23
CA LYS A 173 10.66 4.45 -15.15
C LYS A 173 9.61 3.53 -14.56
N LEU A 174 8.38 4.02 -14.47
CA LEU A 174 7.25 3.28 -13.93
C LEU A 174 6.34 2.83 -15.08
N TYR A 175 5.99 1.55 -15.08
CA TYR A 175 5.01 0.97 -15.98
C TYR A 175 3.83 0.47 -15.19
N TYR A 176 2.62 0.83 -15.59
CA TYR A 176 1.40 0.37 -14.96
C TYR A 176 0.65 -0.57 -15.90
N GLU A 177 0.21 -1.70 -15.37
CA GLU A 177 -0.67 -2.65 -16.05
C GLU A 177 -1.89 -3.00 -15.20
N GLY A 178 -3.01 -3.30 -15.85
CA GLY A 178 -4.27 -3.66 -15.21
C GLY A 178 -5.17 -2.48 -14.86
N GLN A 179 -4.68 -1.24 -14.84
CA GLN A 179 -5.50 -0.03 -14.70
C GLN A 179 -6.37 0.24 -15.94
N GLN A 180 -7.49 0.94 -15.75
CA GLN A 180 -8.32 1.41 -16.87
C GLN A 180 -7.71 2.66 -17.53
N GLN A 181 -7.17 3.57 -16.72
CA GLN A 181 -6.57 4.81 -17.21
C GLN A 181 -5.57 5.38 -16.20
N LEU A 182 -4.58 6.10 -16.72
CA LEU A 182 -3.72 7.00 -15.94
C LEU A 182 -4.03 8.45 -16.28
N LYS A 183 -4.18 9.30 -15.26
CA LYS A 183 -4.40 10.75 -15.43
C LYS A 183 -3.56 11.53 -14.44
N LEU A 184 -3.11 12.71 -14.85
CA LEU A 184 -2.58 13.69 -13.91
C LEU A 184 -3.71 14.61 -13.42
N VAL A 185 -3.86 14.70 -12.11
CA VAL A 185 -4.89 15.52 -11.44
C VAL A 185 -4.22 16.37 -10.38
N TYR A 186 -4.10 17.67 -10.65
CA TYR A 186 -3.40 18.64 -9.79
C TYR A 186 -1.97 18.21 -9.42
N GLY A 187 -1.24 17.61 -10.37
CA GLY A 187 0.14 17.13 -10.20
C GLY A 187 0.27 15.71 -9.63
N ASN A 188 -0.83 15.12 -9.15
CA ASN A 188 -0.87 13.74 -8.66
C ASN A 188 -1.21 12.77 -9.78
N LEU A 189 -0.76 11.52 -9.66
CA LEU A 189 -1.13 10.47 -10.60
C LEU A 189 -2.38 9.75 -10.09
N MET A 190 -3.46 9.83 -10.86
CA MET A 190 -4.67 9.05 -10.66
C MET A 190 -4.57 7.76 -11.47
N VAL A 191 -4.66 6.63 -10.77
CA VAL A 191 -4.79 5.29 -11.33
C VAL A 191 -6.27 4.89 -11.26
N GLN A 192 -6.95 4.96 -12.40
CA GLN A 192 -8.36 4.64 -12.50
C GLN A 192 -8.57 3.13 -12.58
N THR A 193 -9.49 2.61 -11.77
CA THR A 193 -9.90 1.20 -11.78
C THR A 193 -11.42 1.09 -11.90
N SER A 194 -11.93 -0.12 -12.13
CA SER A 194 -13.38 -0.33 -12.18
C SER A 194 -14.07 -0.26 -10.81
N LEU A 195 -13.30 -0.26 -9.71
CA LEU A 195 -13.85 -0.25 -8.34
C LEU A 195 -13.74 1.15 -7.71
N GLU A 196 -12.54 1.71 -7.69
CA GLU A 196 -12.23 3.03 -7.14
C GLU A 196 -10.95 3.61 -7.76
N ASP A 197 -10.83 4.93 -7.73
CA ASP A 197 -9.60 5.60 -8.17
C ASP A 197 -8.56 5.59 -7.04
N VAL A 198 -7.31 5.24 -7.37
CA VAL A 198 -6.18 5.34 -6.44
C VAL A 198 -5.35 6.56 -6.81
N MET A 199 -5.00 7.38 -5.82
CA MET A 199 -4.21 8.59 -6.01
C MET A 199 -2.80 8.42 -5.47
N GLU A 200 -1.79 8.65 -6.32
CA GLU A 200 -0.39 8.77 -5.93
C GLU A 200 0.01 10.24 -5.90
N SER A 201 0.54 10.70 -4.77
CA SER A 201 1.00 12.08 -4.62
C SER A 201 2.09 12.45 -5.62
N ALA A 202 2.09 13.71 -6.05
CA ALA A 202 3.21 14.27 -6.79
C ALA A 202 4.54 14.01 -6.04
N PRO A 203 5.61 13.59 -6.74
CA PRO A 203 6.90 13.40 -6.09
C PRO A 203 7.48 14.73 -5.62
N TYR A 204 8.17 14.71 -4.48
CA TYR A 204 8.91 15.86 -3.94
C TYR A 204 10.39 15.50 -3.83
N ALA A 205 11.26 16.42 -4.26
CA ALA A 205 12.72 16.27 -4.19
C ALA A 205 13.31 17.35 -3.29
N TYR A 206 14.29 16.99 -2.46
CA TYR A 206 14.97 17.86 -1.50
C TYR A 206 16.46 17.55 -1.40
#